data_AF-A0A2X3AWR5-F1
#
_entry.id   AF-A0A2X3AWR5-F1
#
_cell.length_a   1.000
_cell.length_b   1.000
_cell.length_c   1.000
_cell.angle_alpha   90.00
_cell.angle_beta   90.00
_cell.angle_gamma   90.00
#
_symmetry.space_group_name_H-M   'P 1'
#
loop_
_entity.id
_entity.type
_entity.pdbx_description
1 polymer ?
#
loop_
_entity_poly.entity_id
_entity_poly.type
_entity_poly.pdbx_seq_one_letter_code
_entity_poly.pdbx_strand_id
1 'polypeptide(L)'
;MQLGLNIDHIATLRQARKIAQPDPLEAVFVAANCGVDQITIHLREDRRHIQDEDVRSIIKHSPLPINVECACDVNIVEFLCALKPFKITLVPENEKKSPQKAGLI
;
A
#
# COMPACT_ATOMS: atom_id res chain seq x y z
N MET A 1 -5.04 18.82 10.74
CA MET A 1 -5.65 17.62 10.11
C MET A 1 -4.62 17.07 9.15
N GLN A 2 -4.38 15.75 9.13
CA GLN A 2 -3.44 15.12 8.19
C GLN A 2 -4.19 14.30 7.13
N LEU A 3 -3.71 14.30 5.89
CA LEU A 3 -4.26 13.54 4.77
C LEU A 3 -3.34 12.36 4.42
N GLY A 4 -3.87 11.15 4.57
CA GLY A 4 -3.28 9.93 4.01
C GLY A 4 -3.89 9.62 2.64
N LEU A 5 -3.06 9.55 1.59
CA LEU A 5 -3.51 9.20 0.24
C LEU A 5 -3.20 7.72 -0.05
N ASN A 6 -4.24 6.91 -0.27
CA ASN A 6 -4.07 5.56 -0.78
C ASN A 6 -3.89 5.57 -2.31
N ILE A 7 -2.84 4.90 -2.80
CA ILE A 7 -2.47 4.87 -4.23
C ILE A 7 -2.62 3.49 -4.90
N ASP A 8 -3.28 2.52 -4.25
CA ASP A 8 -3.42 1.15 -4.76
C ASP A 8 -4.04 1.09 -6.15
N HIS A 9 -5.00 1.98 -6.41
CA HIS A 9 -5.74 2.00 -7.67
C HIS A 9 -4.90 2.44 -8.87
N ILE A 10 -3.76 3.09 -8.62
CA ILE A 10 -2.76 3.37 -9.66
C ILE A 10 -2.14 2.04 -10.11
N ALA A 11 -1.73 1.20 -9.16
CA ALA A 11 -1.26 -0.15 -9.46
C ALA A 11 -2.36 -1.01 -10.10
N THR A 12 -3.63 -0.85 -9.72
CA THR A 12 -4.75 -1.55 -10.40
C THR A 12 -4.79 -1.23 -11.89
N LEU A 13 -4.63 0.04 -12.27
CA LEU A 13 -4.60 0.44 -13.69
C LEU A 13 -3.40 -0.19 -14.41
N ARG A 14 -2.23 -0.22 -13.77
CA ARG A 14 -1.02 -0.90 -14.28
C ARG A 14 -1.27 -2.40 -14.50
N GLN A 15 -1.81 -3.10 -13.50
CA GLN A 15 -2.08 -4.54 -13.55
C GLN A 15 -3.15 -4.91 -14.59
N ALA A 16 -4.13 -4.03 -14.83
CA ALA A 16 -5.14 -4.24 -15.86
C ALA A 16 -4.55 -4.30 -17.29
N ARG A 17 -3.41 -3.64 -17.50
CA ARG A 17 -2.71 -3.61 -18.80
C ARG A 17 -1.45 -4.46 -18.85
N LYS A 18 -0.93 -4.90 -17.69
CA LYS A 18 0.32 -5.67 -17.57
C LYS A 18 1.51 -4.98 -18.25
N ILE A 19 1.56 -3.67 -18.12
CA ILE A 19 2.67 -2.82 -18.57
C ILE A 19 3.30 -2.15 -17.35
N ALA A 20 4.44 -1.47 -17.53
CA ALA A 20 5.12 -0.80 -16.41
C ALA A 20 4.36 0.42 -15.86
N GLN A 21 3.45 1.00 -16.64
CA GLN A 21 2.81 2.29 -16.36
C GLN A 21 1.29 2.15 -16.12
N PRO A 22 0.69 2.98 -15.25
CA PRO A 22 1.34 3.98 -14.40
C PRO A 22 2.18 3.34 -13.28
N ASP A 23 3.33 3.95 -12.95
CA ASP A 23 4.16 3.52 -11.82
C ASP A 23 3.64 4.15 -10.51
N PRO A 24 3.25 3.35 -9.50
CA PRO A 24 2.87 3.86 -8.18
C PRO A 24 3.94 4.74 -7.51
N LEU A 25 5.23 4.51 -7.76
CA LEU A 25 6.29 5.34 -7.19
C LEU A 25 6.23 6.78 -7.73
N GLU A 26 5.95 6.97 -9.02
CA GLU A 26 5.82 8.31 -9.60
C GLU A 26 4.69 9.10 -8.91
N ALA A 27 3.59 8.42 -8.58
CA ALA A 27 2.47 9.04 -7.88
C ALA A 27 2.81 9.55 -6.48
N VAL A 28 3.78 8.92 -5.80
CA VAL A 28 4.29 9.39 -4.50
C VAL A 28 4.88 10.80 -4.63
N PHE A 29 5.68 11.05 -5.66
CA PHE A 29 6.31 12.35 -5.88
C PHE A 29 5.29 13.42 -6.29
N VAL A 30 4.26 13.05 -7.07
CA VAL A 30 3.15 13.95 -7.37
C VAL A 30 2.40 14.33 -6.09
N ALA A 31 2.05 13.35 -5.26
CA ALA A 31 1.35 13.56 -4.00
C ALA A 31 2.14 14.46 -3.03
N ALA A 32 3.46 14.26 -2.93
CA ALA A 32 4.34 15.11 -2.13
C ALA A 32 4.28 16.59 -2.55
N ASN A 33 4.24 16.85 -3.86
CA ASN A 33 4.10 18.22 -4.37
C ASN A 33 2.71 18.83 -4.18
N CYS A 34 1.69 18.00 -3.89
CA CYS A 34 0.32 18.45 -3.64
C CYS A 34 -0.01 18.64 -2.14
N GLY A 35 0.97 18.49 -1.24
CA GLY A 35 0.76 18.68 0.20
C GLY A 35 0.10 17.50 0.91
N VAL A 36 0.25 16.28 0.38
CA VAL A 36 -0.17 15.05 1.08
C VAL A 36 0.79 14.76 2.25
N ASP A 37 0.25 14.40 3.42
CA ASP A 37 1.05 14.17 4.63
C ASP A 37 1.61 12.73 4.72
N GLN A 38 0.92 11.76 4.11
CA GLN A 38 1.28 10.34 4.17
C GLN A 38 0.77 9.58 2.94
N ILE A 39 1.56 8.63 2.46
CA ILE A 39 1.11 7.66 1.45
C ILE A 39 0.66 6.38 2.14
N THR A 40 -0.44 5.81 1.64
CA THR A 40 -0.90 4.46 2.00
C THR A 40 -0.84 3.54 0.79
N ILE A 41 -0.30 2.34 0.99
CA ILE A 41 -0.32 1.24 0.01
C ILE A 41 -0.74 -0.04 0.71
N HIS A 42 -1.43 -0.95 0.01
CA HIS A 42 -1.90 -2.21 0.56
C HIS A 42 -1.23 -3.39 -0.12
N LEU A 43 -0.32 -4.05 0.59
CA LEU A 43 0.32 -5.28 0.13
C LEU A 43 -0.57 -6.49 0.42
N ARG A 44 -1.47 -6.75 -0.52
CA ARG A 44 -2.40 -7.89 -0.43
C ARG A 44 -1.71 -9.23 -0.52
N GLU A 45 -2.21 -10.24 0.17
CA GLU A 45 -1.74 -11.64 0.05
C GLU A 45 -1.69 -12.13 -1.41
N ASP A 46 -2.74 -11.82 -2.18
CA ASP A 46 -2.88 -12.23 -3.58
C ASP A 46 -2.13 -11.32 -4.59
N ARG A 47 -1.44 -10.28 -4.11
CA ARG A 47 -0.74 -9.29 -4.96
C ARG A 47 -1.60 -8.75 -6.10
N ARG A 48 -2.89 -8.50 -5.84
CA ARG A 48 -3.83 -8.04 -6.88
C ARG A 48 -3.44 -6.72 -7.55
N HIS A 49 -2.81 -5.80 -6.83
CA HIS A 49 -2.43 -4.48 -7.33
C HIS A 49 -0.96 -4.17 -7.01
N ILE A 50 -0.69 -3.75 -5.77
CA ILE A 50 0.66 -3.48 -5.26
C ILE A 50 1.44 -4.79 -5.17
N GLN A 51 2.67 -4.74 -5.70
CA GLN A 51 3.64 -5.84 -5.71
C GLN A 51 4.74 -5.58 -4.67
N ASP A 52 5.51 -6.62 -4.33
CA ASP A 52 6.62 -6.52 -3.36
C ASP A 52 7.65 -5.45 -3.78
N GLU A 53 7.94 -5.34 -5.08
CA GLU A 53 8.89 -4.36 -5.60
C GLU A 53 8.37 -2.94 -5.46
N ASP A 54 7.05 -2.71 -5.61
CA ASP A 54 6.46 -1.40 -5.38
C ASP A 54 6.68 -0.98 -3.91
N VAL A 55 6.45 -1.90 -2.97
CA VAL A 55 6.64 -1.64 -1.54
C VAL A 55 8.11 -1.32 -1.23
N ARG A 56 9.05 -2.14 -1.73
CA ARG A 56 10.49 -1.91 -1.55
C ARG A 56 10.90 -0.55 -2.10
N SER A 57 10.47 -0.23 -3.31
CA SER A 57 10.85 0.99 -4.00
C SER A 57 10.23 2.23 -3.35
N ILE A 58 8.94 2.18 -2.99
CA ILE A 58 8.24 3.28 -2.32
C ILE A 58 8.85 3.55 -0.95
N ILE A 59 9.07 2.53 -0.11
CA ILE A 59 9.69 2.73 1.21
C ILE A 59 11.10 3.32 1.09
N LYS A 60 11.88 2.86 0.11
CA LYS A 60 13.26 3.31 -0.08
C LYS A 60 13.36 4.76 -0.58
N HIS A 61 12.46 5.19 -1.46
CA HIS A 61 12.61 6.44 -2.20
C HIS A 61 11.59 7.53 -1.83
N SER A 62 10.52 7.20 -1.10
CA SER A 62 9.49 8.18 -0.74
C SER A 62 10.03 9.28 0.17
N PRO A 63 9.76 10.57 -0.13
CA PRO A 63 10.00 11.67 0.80
C PRO A 63 8.92 11.77 1.88
N LEU A 64 7.77 11.09 1.70
CA LEU A 64 6.65 11.09 2.63
C LEU A 64 6.65 9.85 3.53
N PRO A 65 6.13 9.94 4.77
CA PRO A 65 5.84 8.77 5.60
C PRO A 65 4.97 7.75 4.86
N ILE A 66 5.35 6.47 4.93
CA ILE A 66 4.61 5.35 4.30
C ILE A 66 3.85 4.55 5.35
N ASN A 67 2.54 4.44 5.14
CA ASN A 67 1.68 3.47 5.80
C ASN A 67 1.47 2.27 4.87
N VAL A 68 1.84 1.07 5.31
CA VAL A 68 1.57 -0.16 4.56
C VAL A 68 0.43 -0.91 5.22
N GLU A 69 -0.67 -1.10 4.50
CA GLU A 69 -1.76 -1.98 4.89
C GLU A 69 -1.44 -3.43 4.50
N CYS A 70 -1.74 -4.37 5.39
CA CYS A 70 -1.62 -5.81 5.09
C CYS A 70 -2.54 -6.67 5.97
N ALA A 71 -2.78 -7.90 5.52
CA ALA A 71 -3.33 -8.96 6.37
C ALA A 71 -2.43 -9.29 7.58
N CYS A 72 -3.00 -9.99 8.57
CA CYS A 72 -2.26 -10.61 9.67
C CYS A 72 -1.52 -11.90 9.25
N ASP A 73 -0.96 -11.94 8.04
CA ASP A 73 -0.10 -13.04 7.59
C ASP A 73 1.33 -12.83 8.11
N VAL A 74 1.90 -13.87 8.73
CA VAL A 74 3.23 -13.78 9.36
C VAL A 74 4.34 -13.45 8.36
N ASN A 75 4.29 -14.00 7.14
CA ASN A 75 5.32 -13.78 6.14
C ASN A 75 5.28 -12.34 5.62
N ILE A 76 4.08 -11.80 5.42
CA ILE A 76 3.90 -10.39 5.02
C ILE A 76 4.35 -9.46 6.15
N VAL A 77 3.96 -9.73 7.39
CA VAL A 77 4.36 -8.90 8.54
C VAL A 77 5.88 -8.91 8.71
N GLU A 78 6.54 -10.07 8.64
CA GLU A 78 8.00 -10.18 8.72
C GLU A 78 8.68 -9.43 7.57
N PHE A 79 8.15 -9.58 6.35
CA PHE A 79 8.63 -8.84 5.17
C PHE A 79 8.57 -7.32 5.38
N LEU A 80 7.44 -6.80 5.86
CA LEU A 80 7.27 -5.37 6.09
C LEU A 80 8.11 -4.87 7.27
N CYS A 81 8.24 -5.65 8.35
CA CYS A 81 9.12 -5.32 9.47
C CYS A 81 10.59 -5.20 9.04
N ALA A 82 11.05 -6.04 8.10
CA ALA A 82 12.39 -5.92 7.54
C ALA A 82 12.58 -4.64 6.72
N LEU A 83 11.54 -4.16 6.03
CA LEU A 83 11.57 -2.93 5.24
C LEU A 83 11.41 -1.66 6.08
N LYS A 84 10.84 -1.76 7.29
CA LYS A 84 10.67 -0.65 8.24
C LYS A 84 9.90 0.56 7.66
N PRO A 85 8.67 0.40 7.14
CA PRO A 85 7.82 1.54 6.80
C PRO A 85 7.53 2.38 8.06
N PHE A 86 7.07 3.61 7.87
CA PHE A 86 6.71 4.48 8.99
C PHE A 86 5.57 3.89 9.84
N LYS A 87 4.61 3.20 9.20
CA LYS A 87 3.50 2.53 9.86
C LYS A 87 3.10 1.26 9.11
N ILE A 88 2.66 0.25 9.85
CA ILE A 88 1.95 -0.91 9.32
C ILE A 88 0.54 -0.89 9.89
N THR A 89 -0.47 -0.97 9.04
CA THR A 89 -1.88 -1.05 9.44
C THR A 89 -2.41 -2.44 9.09
N LEU A 90 -2.75 -3.22 10.11
CA LEU A 90 -3.36 -4.52 9.90
C LEU A 90 -4.81 -4.35 9.44
N VAL A 91 -5.20 -5.04 8.38
CA VAL A 91 -6.55 -4.99 7.81
C VAL A 91 -7.08 -6.40 7.52
N PRO A 92 -8.38 -6.65 7.65
CA PRO A 92 -8.95 -7.97 7.36
C PRO A 92 -9.00 -8.23 5.85
N GLU A 93 -8.29 -9.28 5.41
CA GLU A 93 -8.27 -9.75 4.02
C GLU A 93 -9.03 -11.07 3.80
N ASN A 94 -10.24 -11.21 4.37
CA ASN A 94 -11.24 -12.28 4.13
C ASN A 94 -10.93 -13.76 4.44
N GLU A 95 -11.93 -14.43 5.05
CA GLU A 95 -12.49 -15.68 4.50
C GLU A 95 -13.99 -15.60 4.11
N LYS A 96 -14.81 -14.67 4.63
CA LYS A 96 -16.20 -14.42 4.17
C LYS A 96 -16.59 -12.97 4.42
N LYS A 97 -16.54 -12.12 3.38
CA LYS A 97 -16.93 -10.70 3.50
C LYS A 97 -18.46 -10.56 3.53
N SER A 98 -19.04 -10.42 4.72
CA SER A 98 -20.31 -9.70 4.85
C SER A 98 -19.98 -8.21 4.93
N PRO A 99 -20.57 -7.33 4.09
CA PRO A 99 -20.26 -5.90 4.03
C PRO A 99 -20.63 -5.10 5.30
N GLN A 100 -21.07 -5.77 6.37
CA GLN A 100 -21.63 -5.12 7.57
C GLN A 100 -20.61 -4.86 8.68
N LYS A 101 -19.38 -5.40 8.64
CA LYS A 101 -18.34 -5.12 9.65
C LYS A 101 -16.95 -5.08 9.01
N ALA A 102 -16.48 -3.87 8.70
CA ALA A 102 -15.18 -3.60 8.07
C ALA A 102 -14.12 -3.17 9.08
N GLY A 103 -14.09 -3.77 10.27
CA GLY A 103 -13.08 -3.49 11.29
C GLY A 103 -12.47 -4.80 11.79
N LEU A 104 -11.21 -4.74 12.26
CA LEU A 104 -10.67 -5.78 13.13
C LEU A 104 -11.60 -5.91 14.35
N ILE A 105 -12.04 -7.14 14.64
CA ILE A 105 -12.72 -7.50 15.89
C ILE A 105 -11.70 -8.26 16.73
#